data_AF-A0A923Q0Q0-F1
#
_entry.id   AF-A0A923Q0Q0-F1
#
_cell.length_a   1.000
_cell.length_b   1.000
_cell.length_c   1.000
_cell.angle_alpha   90.00
_cell.angle_beta   90.00
_cell.angle_gamma   90.00
#
_symmetry.space_group_name_H-M   'P 1'
#
loop_
_entity.id
_entity.type
_entity.pdbx_description
1 polymer ?
#
loop_
_entity_poly.entity_id
_entity_poly.type
_entity_poly.pdbx_seq_one_letter_code
_entity_poly.pdbx_strand_id
1 'polypeptide(L)'
;MPKTRTPRIPGRLPANVPARAVVDHGFIPVRAKLIEVAAFLDRVERYGAADDFRCDALRKAAALLVDGKPERARRILEKLSDPTTQADKISSGKAALGAWQKPAAR
;
A
#
# COMPACT_ATOMS: atom_id res chain seq x y z
N MET A 1 -34.18 22.55 -23.06
CA MET A 1 -33.26 23.00 -21.98
C MET A 1 -32.12 22.01 -21.84
N PRO A 2 -30.85 22.42 -21.91
CA PRO A 2 -29.74 21.51 -21.71
C PRO A 2 -29.69 21.09 -20.24
N LYS A 3 -29.70 19.79 -19.96
CA LYS A 3 -29.55 19.27 -18.60
C LYS A 3 -28.08 19.46 -18.18
N THR A 4 -27.87 20.31 -17.17
CA THR A 4 -26.54 20.52 -16.57
C THR A 4 -26.03 19.18 -16.02
N ARG A 5 -24.99 18.62 -16.65
CA ARG A 5 -24.31 17.42 -16.14
C ARG A 5 -23.48 17.81 -14.92
N THR A 6 -23.83 17.26 -13.76
CA THR A 6 -23.01 17.38 -12.56
C THR A 6 -21.61 16.80 -12.84
N PRO A 7 -20.52 17.52 -12.51
CA PRO A 7 -19.17 17.02 -12.73
C PRO A 7 -18.95 15.72 -11.94
N ARG A 8 -18.51 14.67 -12.63
CA ARG A 8 -18.09 13.43 -11.97
C ARG A 8 -16.79 13.70 -11.23
N ILE A 9 -16.80 13.52 -9.91
CA ILE A 9 -15.59 13.55 -9.09
C ILE A 9 -14.76 12.30 -9.45
N PRO A 10 -13.50 12.46 -9.90
CA PRO A 10 -12.63 11.31 -10.16
C PRO A 10 -12.49 10.44 -8.90
N GLY A 11 -12.77 9.15 -9.01
CA GLY A 11 -12.54 8.18 -7.94
C GLY A 11 -13.71 7.89 -6.99
N ARG A 12 -14.84 8.61 -7.08
CA ARG A 12 -16.04 8.27 -6.28
C ARG A 12 -17.00 7.39 -7.06
N LEU A 13 -17.15 6.15 -6.61
CA LEU A 13 -18.17 5.22 -7.08
C LEU A 13 -19.55 5.61 -6.51
N PRO A 14 -20.65 5.54 -7.29
CA PRO A 14 -22.01 5.81 -6.79
C PRO A 14 -22.46 4.81 -5.72
N ALA A 15 -23.49 5.14 -4.95
CA ALA A 15 -23.94 4.31 -3.81
C ALA A 15 -24.47 2.91 -4.20
N ASN A 16 -24.78 2.67 -5.48
CA ASN A 16 -25.24 1.37 -6.00
C ASN A 16 -24.47 1.02 -7.29
N VAL A 17 -23.24 0.54 -7.13
CA VAL A 17 -22.36 0.20 -8.26
C VAL A 17 -22.61 -1.25 -8.67
N PRO A 18 -23.00 -1.52 -9.92
CA PRO A 18 -23.03 -2.89 -10.41
C PRO A 18 -21.63 -3.49 -10.29
N ALA A 19 -21.51 -4.75 -9.85
CA ALA A 19 -20.22 -5.36 -9.47
C ALA A 19 -19.07 -5.13 -10.46
N ARG A 20 -19.36 -5.13 -11.76
CA ARG A 20 -18.36 -4.87 -12.81
C ARG A 20 -17.81 -3.44 -12.84
N ALA A 21 -18.59 -2.44 -12.46
CA ALA A 21 -18.12 -1.06 -12.46
C ALA A 21 -17.03 -0.81 -11.40
N VAL A 22 -16.94 -1.61 -10.33
CA VAL A 22 -15.79 -1.57 -9.40
C VAL A 22 -14.50 -1.97 -10.14
N VAL A 23 -14.57 -3.01 -10.97
CA VAL A 23 -13.44 -3.48 -11.77
C VAL A 23 -13.08 -2.43 -12.82
N ASP A 24 -14.06 -1.94 -13.59
CA ASP A 24 -13.81 -0.98 -14.67
C ASP A 24 -13.15 0.31 -14.16
N HIS A 25 -13.56 0.78 -12.98
CA HIS A 25 -12.98 1.98 -12.36
C HIS A 25 -11.62 1.73 -11.70
N GLY A 26 -11.42 0.56 -11.07
CA GLY A 26 -10.22 0.27 -10.28
C GLY A 26 -9.08 -0.38 -11.05
N PHE A 27 -9.37 -1.08 -12.17
CA PHE A 27 -8.41 -2.01 -12.77
C PHE A 27 -7.15 -1.33 -13.29
N ILE A 28 -7.28 -0.26 -14.10
CA ILE A 28 -6.14 0.43 -14.70
C ILE A 28 -5.19 1.03 -13.64
N PRO A 29 -5.66 1.81 -12.64
CA PRO A 29 -4.75 2.35 -11.63
C PRO A 29 -4.12 1.26 -10.75
N VAL A 30 -4.86 0.21 -10.39
CA VAL A 30 -4.30 -0.92 -9.61
C VAL A 30 -3.24 -1.68 -10.42
N ARG A 31 -3.50 -1.93 -11.70
CA ARG A 31 -2.52 -2.54 -12.62
C ARG A 31 -1.24 -1.72 -12.71
N ALA A 32 -1.36 -0.39 -12.85
CA ALA A 32 -0.20 0.49 -12.90
C ALA A 32 0.64 0.39 -11.61
N LYS A 33 -0.02 0.35 -10.44
CA LYS A 33 0.67 0.21 -9.15
C LYS A 33 1.38 -1.13 -8.99
N LEU A 34 0.82 -2.23 -9.49
CA LEU A 34 1.52 -3.52 -9.50
C LEU A 34 2.81 -3.49 -10.32
N ILE A 35 2.76 -2.87 -11.52
CA ILE A 35 3.95 -2.71 -12.38
C ILE A 35 4.98 -1.80 -11.69
N GLU A 36 4.55 -0.73 -11.04
CA GLU A 36 5.43 0.19 -10.32
C GLU A 36 6.18 -0.50 -9.18
N VAL A 37 5.51 -1.36 -8.40
CA VAL A 37 6.13 -2.18 -7.35
C VAL A 37 7.18 -3.12 -7.93
N ALA A 38 6.85 -3.85 -8.99
CA ALA A 38 7.78 -4.77 -9.65
C ALA A 38 9.02 -4.03 -10.17
N ALA A 39 8.82 -2.94 -10.91
CA ALA A 39 9.91 -2.14 -11.47
C ALA A 39 10.81 -1.50 -10.38
N PHE A 40 10.25 -1.16 -9.22
CA PHE A 40 11.04 -0.70 -8.09
C PHE A 40 11.94 -1.82 -7.54
N LEU A 41 11.38 -3.02 -7.35
CA LEU A 41 12.13 -4.19 -6.87
C LEU A 41 13.27 -4.58 -7.83
N ASP A 42 13.02 -4.57 -9.14
CA ASP A 42 14.06 -4.82 -10.15
C ASP A 42 15.20 -3.80 -10.09
N ARG A 43 14.87 -2.51 -9.84
CA ARG A 43 15.90 -1.46 -9.71
C ARG A 43 16.74 -1.65 -8.46
N VAL A 44 16.14 -1.91 -7.30
CA VAL A 44 16.93 -2.09 -6.06
C VAL A 44 17.84 -3.30 -6.17
N GLU A 45 17.41 -4.37 -6.83
CA GLU A 45 18.26 -5.56 -7.09
C GLU A 45 19.41 -5.23 -8.03
N ARG A 46 19.13 -4.52 -9.14
CA ARG A 46 20.16 -4.08 -10.10
C ARG A 46 21.25 -3.21 -9.46
N TYR A 47 20.87 -2.37 -8.50
CA TYR A 47 21.80 -1.45 -7.82
C TYR A 47 22.34 -2.02 -6.50
N GLY A 48 22.07 -3.29 -6.16
CA GLY A 48 22.62 -3.94 -4.98
C GLY A 48 22.06 -3.45 -3.64
N ALA A 49 20.84 -2.89 -3.62
CA ALA A 49 20.16 -2.34 -2.44
C ALA A 49 18.98 -3.22 -1.96
N ALA A 50 18.99 -4.50 -2.33
CA ALA A 50 17.91 -5.44 -2.04
C ALA A 50 17.85 -5.88 -0.56
N ASP A 51 18.88 -5.58 0.21
CA ASP A 51 19.05 -5.87 1.64
C ASP A 51 18.41 -4.79 2.56
N ASP A 52 17.99 -3.65 2.01
CA ASP A 52 17.26 -2.63 2.77
C ASP A 52 15.98 -3.23 3.37
N PHE A 53 15.76 -3.02 4.67
CA PHE A 53 14.63 -3.61 5.40
C PHE A 53 13.26 -3.20 4.82
N ARG A 54 13.18 -2.04 4.15
CA ARG A 54 11.93 -1.59 3.50
C ARG A 54 11.59 -2.46 2.28
N CYS A 55 12.60 -2.97 1.57
CA CYS A 55 12.42 -3.92 0.48
C CYS A 55 11.86 -5.26 1.00
N ASP A 56 12.40 -5.76 2.11
CA ASP A 56 11.87 -6.95 2.80
C ASP A 56 10.43 -6.74 3.30
N ALA A 57 10.14 -5.59 3.90
CA ALA A 57 8.79 -5.24 4.35
C ALA A 57 7.78 -5.20 3.19
N LEU A 58 8.14 -4.63 2.04
CA LEU A 58 7.29 -4.61 0.83
C LEU A 58 7.01 -6.02 0.31
N ARG A 59 8.02 -6.90 0.24
CA ARG A 59 7.84 -8.31 -0.17
C ARG A 59 6.89 -9.05 0.77
N LYS A 60 7.05 -8.88 2.09
CA LYS A 60 6.17 -9.46 3.11
C LYS A 60 4.73 -8.93 3.02
N ALA A 61 4.55 -7.63 2.75
CA ALA A 61 3.24 -7.04 2.53
C ALA A 61 2.57 -7.55 1.24
N ALA A 62 3.33 -7.71 0.15
CA ALA A 62 2.84 -8.21 -1.12
C ALA A 62 2.26 -9.63 -1.01
N ALA A 63 2.84 -10.49 -0.16
CA ALA A 63 2.31 -11.82 0.11
C ALA A 63 0.87 -11.81 0.65
N LEU A 64 0.46 -10.75 1.36
CA LEU A 64 -0.90 -10.60 1.89
C LEU A 64 -1.94 -10.30 0.80
N LEU A 65 -1.52 -9.86 -0.40
CA LEU A 65 -2.45 -9.60 -1.50
C LEU A 65 -3.09 -10.89 -2.02
N VAL A 66 -2.34 -11.99 -2.02
CA VAL A 66 -2.70 -13.25 -2.70
C VAL A 66 -3.08 -14.37 -1.75
N ASP A 67 -3.08 -14.14 -0.43
CA ASP A 67 -3.32 -15.18 0.58
C ASP A 67 -4.80 -15.59 0.79
N GLY A 68 -5.70 -15.05 -0.04
CA GLY A 68 -7.13 -15.36 -0.01
C GLY A 68 -7.94 -14.74 1.14
N LYS A 69 -7.31 -14.04 2.10
CA LYS A 69 -8.00 -13.52 3.30
C LYS A 69 -8.54 -12.10 3.10
N PRO A 70 -9.65 -11.74 3.79
CA PRO A 70 -10.22 -10.38 3.72
C PRO A 70 -9.33 -9.35 4.41
N GLU A 71 -9.76 -8.07 4.39
CA GLU A 71 -9.08 -6.97 5.08
C GLU A 71 -7.64 -6.72 4.61
N ARG A 72 -7.33 -7.04 3.35
CA ARG A 72 -5.97 -6.94 2.79
C ARG A 72 -5.31 -5.58 3.01
N ALA A 73 -6.05 -4.49 2.77
CA ALA A 73 -5.54 -3.14 2.96
C ALA A 73 -5.15 -2.87 4.43
N ARG A 74 -6.04 -3.20 5.37
CA ARG A 74 -5.76 -3.10 6.82
C ARG A 74 -4.55 -3.93 7.22
N ARG A 75 -4.51 -5.19 6.80
CA ARG A 75 -3.43 -6.12 7.15
C ARG A 75 -2.07 -5.69 6.58
N ILE A 76 -2.05 -5.12 5.37
CA ILE A 76 -0.84 -4.54 4.78
C ILE A 76 -0.39 -3.31 5.58
N LEU A 77 -1.31 -2.41 5.93
CA LEU A 77 -1.00 -1.24 6.76
C LEU A 77 -0.40 -1.67 8.11
N GLU A 78 -1.04 -2.62 8.80
CA GLU A 78 -0.55 -3.16 10.07
C GLU A 78 0.81 -3.84 9.92
N LYS A 79 1.05 -4.54 8.81
CA LYS A 79 2.34 -5.20 8.55
C LYS A 79 3.48 -4.20 8.36
N LEU A 80 3.19 -2.99 7.88
CA LEU A 80 4.16 -1.92 7.66
C LEU A 80 4.29 -0.97 8.86
N SER A 81 3.37 -1.04 9.81
CA SER A 81 3.30 -0.14 10.97
C SER A 81 4.03 -0.69 12.19
N ASP A 82 4.37 0.21 13.12
CA ASP A 82 4.81 -0.16 14.46
C ASP A 82 3.64 -0.82 15.22
N PRO A 83 3.78 -2.07 15.70
CA PRO A 83 2.73 -2.74 16.46
C PRO A 83 2.69 -2.32 17.94
N THR A 84 3.63 -1.50 18.41
CA THR A 84 3.70 -1.08 19.81
C THR A 84 2.64 -0.03 20.13
N THR A 85 2.07 -0.14 21.33
CA THR A 85 1.05 0.79 21.84
C THR A 85 1.62 1.77 22.88
N GLN A 86 2.86 1.55 23.31
CA GLN A 86 3.56 2.43 24.23
C GLN A 86 4.30 3.48 23.43
N ALA A 87 4.07 4.76 23.74
CA ALA A 87 4.84 5.84 23.16
C ALA A 87 6.28 5.81 23.68
N ASP A 88 7.24 6.00 22.78
CA ASP A 88 8.63 6.20 23.16
C ASP A 88 8.77 7.47 24.01
N LYS A 89 9.61 7.40 25.05
CA LYS A 89 9.91 8.57 25.90
C LYS A 89 10.56 9.71 25.12
N ILE A 90 11.30 9.38 24.06
CA ILE A 90 12.00 10.31 23.19
C ILE A 90 11.84 9.79 21.76
N SER A 91 11.48 10.67 20.82
CA SER A 91 11.38 10.31 19.41
C SER A 91 12.72 9.82 18.87
N SER A 92 12.71 8.70 18.14
CA SER A 92 13.89 8.21 17.43
C SER A 92 14.26 9.07 16.20
N GLY A 93 13.40 10.01 15.79
CA GLY A 93 13.55 10.81 14.57
C GLY A 93 13.40 10.01 13.27
N LYS A 94 13.14 8.70 13.35
CA LYS A 94 13.05 7.75 12.22
C LYS A 94 11.65 7.16 12.02
N ALA A 95 10.62 7.77 12.61
CA ALA A 95 9.26 7.23 12.59
C ALA A 95 8.60 7.25 11.18
N ALA A 96 9.12 8.04 10.23
CA ALA A 96 8.53 8.23 8.91
C ALA A 96 9.21 7.42 7.79
N LEU A 97 9.75 6.22 8.08
CA LEU A 97 10.45 5.40 7.08
C LEU A 97 9.52 4.57 6.17
N GLY A 98 8.22 4.53 6.46
CA GLY A 98 7.21 3.83 5.66
C GLY A 98 7.18 2.31 5.81
N ALA A 99 8.02 1.76 6.68
CA ALA A 99 8.00 0.38 7.14
C ALA A 99 8.55 0.31 8.58
N TRP A 100 8.19 -0.75 9.30
CA TRP A 100 8.67 -0.98 10.66
C TRP A 100 9.72 -2.09 10.72
N GLN A 101 10.83 -1.78 11.38
CA GLN A 101 11.84 -2.75 11.80
C GLN A 101 11.96 -2.64 13.32
N LYS A 102 11.82 -3.76 14.02
CA LYS A 102 12.02 -3.80 15.46
C LYS A 102 13.42 -3.22 15.78
N PRO A 103 13.53 -2.20 16.64
CA PRO A 103 14.82 -1.71 17.08
C PRO A 103 15.62 -2.85 17.73
N ALA A 104 16.92 -2.93 17.44
CA ALA A 104 17.80 -3.85 18.16
C ALA A 104 17.70 -3.58 19.67
N ALA A 105 17.67 -4.64 20.49
CA ALA A 105 17.78 -4.47 21.93
C ALA A 105 19.08 -3.72 22.22
N ARG A 106 18.97 -2.57 22.87
CA ARG A 106 20.13 -1.77 23.31
C ARG A 106 20.82 -2.44 24.48
#